data_AF-A0A1B7X2A8-F1
#
_entry.id   AF-A0A1B7X2A8-F1
#
_cell.length_a   1.000
_cell.length_b   1.000
_cell.length_c   1.000
_cell.angle_alpha   90.00
_cell.angle_beta   90.00
_cell.angle_gamma   90.00
#
_symmetry.space_group_name_H-M   'P 1'
#
loop_
_entity.id
_entity.type
_entity.pdbx_description
1 polymer ?
#
loop_
_entity_poly.entity_id
_entity_poly.type
_entity_poly.pdbx_seq_one_letter_code
_entity_poly.pdbx_strand_id
1 'polypeptide(L)'
;MTQIKFTADLLALIARHNLCETQAAGLLGVPLFTLRKWTSAQRAPSAAAVRLLEVLGLLEAVAPALLDALTPGPIAHVEKVQVKRSRKQISPERIT
;
A
#
# COMPACT_ATOMS: atom_id res chain seq x y z
N MET A 1 13.10 -6.19 -7.39
CA MET A 1 13.25 -4.73 -7.21
C MET A 1 13.77 -4.42 -5.81
N THR A 2 14.71 -3.48 -5.64
CA THR A 2 15.17 -3.05 -4.31
C THR A 2 14.21 -2.02 -3.69
N GLN A 3 14.28 -1.84 -2.37
CA GLN A 3 13.40 -0.93 -1.64
C GLN A 3 13.55 0.54 -2.11
N ILE A 4 14.78 0.99 -2.37
CA ILE A 4 15.06 2.33 -2.89
C ILE A 4 14.43 2.53 -4.27
N LYS A 5 14.62 1.55 -5.17
CA LYS A 5 14.02 1.62 -6.51
C LYS A 5 12.50 1.61 -6.46
N PHE A 6 11.89 0.76 -5.63
CA PHE A 6 10.44 0.75 -5.44
C PHE A 6 9.91 2.12 -4.99
N THR A 7 10.60 2.73 -4.03
CA THR A 7 10.20 4.04 -3.49
C THR A 7 10.25 5.12 -4.56
N ALA A 8 11.34 5.16 -5.34
CA ALA A 8 11.50 6.11 -6.43
C ALA A 8 10.42 5.91 -7.51
N ASP A 9 10.21 4.67 -7.96
CA ASP A 9 9.23 4.35 -9.01
C ASP A 9 7.80 4.68 -8.56
N LEU A 10 7.46 4.42 -7.28
CA LEU A 10 6.18 4.76 -6.69
C LEU A 10 5.95 6.28 -6.63
N LEU A 11 6.93 7.03 -6.12
CA LEU A 11 6.83 8.50 -6.05
C LEU A 11 6.71 9.12 -7.44
N ALA A 12 7.43 8.56 -8.42
CA ALA A 12 7.36 9.02 -9.80
C ALA A 12 5.98 8.76 -10.42
N LEU A 13 5.36 7.59 -10.16
CA LEU A 13 3.99 7.29 -10.59
C LEU A 13 3.00 8.28 -9.97
N ILE A 14 3.08 8.49 -8.66
CA ILE A 14 2.22 9.44 -7.91
C ILE A 14 2.31 10.84 -8.51
N ALA A 15 3.52 11.31 -8.83
CA ALA A 15 3.73 12.63 -9.41
C ALA A 15 3.16 12.74 -10.84
N ARG A 16 3.37 11.73 -11.71
CA ARG A 16 2.88 11.77 -13.10
C ARG A 16 1.35 11.79 -13.18
N HIS A 17 0.68 11.07 -12.30
CA HIS A 17 -0.78 10.94 -12.26
C HIS A 17 -1.44 11.90 -11.27
N ASN A 18 -0.66 12.81 -10.66
CA ASN A 18 -1.12 13.77 -9.65
C ASN A 18 -1.98 13.14 -8.54
N LEU A 19 -1.58 11.95 -8.08
CA LEU A 19 -2.35 11.18 -7.12
C LEU A 19 -2.19 11.77 -5.72
N CYS A 20 -3.28 11.88 -4.97
CA CYS A 20 -3.19 12.12 -3.54
C CYS A 20 -2.82 10.83 -2.78
N GLU A 21 -2.35 10.94 -1.54
CA GLU A 21 -1.87 9.76 -0.78
C GLU A 21 -2.97 8.68 -0.61
N THR A 22 -4.24 9.09 -0.48
CA THR A 22 -5.35 8.15 -0.31
C THR A 22 -5.67 7.40 -1.60
N GLN A 23 -5.57 8.06 -2.76
CA GLN A 23 -5.70 7.40 -4.07
C GLN A 23 -4.57 6.41 -4.31
N ALA A 24 -3.32 6.81 -4.03
CA ALA A 24 -2.17 5.92 -4.17
C ALA A 24 -2.27 4.70 -3.24
N ALA A 25 -2.70 4.89 -1.99
CA ALA A 25 -2.94 3.81 -1.05
C ALA A 25 -4.07 2.87 -1.53
N GLY A 26 -5.13 3.43 -2.10
CA GLY A 26 -6.26 2.69 -2.66
C GLY A 26 -5.89 1.87 -3.91
N LEU A 27 -5.13 2.45 -4.85
CA LEU A 27 -4.60 1.75 -6.02
C LEU A 27 -3.75 0.54 -5.62
N LEU A 28 -2.96 0.68 -4.56
CA LEU A 28 -2.12 -0.40 -4.04
C LEU A 28 -2.87 -1.36 -3.10
N GLY A 29 -4.12 -1.05 -2.73
CA GLY A 29 -4.91 -1.86 -1.79
C GLY A 29 -4.32 -1.91 -0.37
N VAL A 30 -3.59 -0.88 0.05
CA VAL A 30 -2.91 -0.86 1.36
C VAL A 30 -3.40 0.26 2.27
N PRO A 31 -3.24 0.13 3.60
CA PRO A 31 -3.47 1.25 4.52
C PRO A 31 -2.52 2.42 4.22
N LEU A 32 -3.01 3.65 4.40
CA LEU A 32 -2.23 4.89 4.24
C LEU A 32 -0.93 4.88 5.05
N PHE A 33 -0.96 4.38 6.28
CA PHE A 33 0.26 4.30 7.10
C PHE A 33 1.33 3.38 6.48
N THR A 34 0.91 2.32 5.78
CA THR A 34 1.82 1.40 5.09
C THR A 34 2.45 2.09 3.91
N LEU A 35 1.64 2.80 3.11
CA LEU A 35 2.13 3.64 2.00
C LEU A 35 3.19 4.62 2.51
N ARG A 36 2.89 5.37 3.58
CA ARG A 36 3.80 6.36 4.16
C ARG A 36 5.14 5.75 4.59
N LYS A 37 5.13 4.55 5.17
CA LYS A 37 6.37 3.84 5.55
C LYS A 37 7.20 3.38 4.36
N TRP A 38 6.55 3.05 3.25
CA TRP A 38 7.25 2.71 2.02
C TRP A 38 7.84 3.94 1.36
N THR A 39 7.07 5.03 1.24
CA THR A 39 7.54 6.30 0.64
C THR A 39 8.67 6.95 1.44
N SER A 40 8.68 6.78 2.77
CA SER A 40 9.75 7.27 3.64
C SER A 40 10.91 6.28 3.80
N ALA A 41 10.92 5.19 3.04
CA ALA A 41 11.90 4.11 3.09
C ALA A 41 12.13 3.44 4.47
N GLN A 42 11.17 3.53 5.38
CA GLN A 42 11.25 2.93 6.72
C GLN A 42 10.90 1.44 6.74
N ARG A 43 10.28 0.92 5.67
CA ARG A 43 9.88 -0.48 5.56
C ARG A 43 10.01 -0.96 4.12
N ALA A 44 10.46 -2.21 3.95
CA ALA A 44 10.44 -2.87 2.65
C ALA A 44 9.00 -3.20 2.19
N PRO A 45 8.67 -3.03 0.90
CA PRO A 45 7.40 -3.46 0.32
C PRO A 45 7.27 -4.98 0.30
N SER A 46 6.03 -5.47 0.25
CA SER A 46 5.78 -6.90 0.00
C SER A 46 6.09 -7.24 -1.46
N ALA A 47 6.36 -8.52 -1.74
CA ALA A 47 6.56 -8.99 -3.10
C ALA A 47 5.34 -8.70 -4.01
N ALA A 48 4.13 -8.83 -3.46
CA ALA A 48 2.90 -8.49 -4.17
C ALA A 48 2.82 -6.99 -4.52
N ALA A 49 3.22 -6.09 -3.62
CA ALA A 49 3.22 -4.66 -3.89
C ALA A 49 4.24 -4.27 -4.96
N VAL A 50 5.43 -4.88 -4.92
CA VAL A 50 6.44 -4.73 -5.98
C VAL A 50 5.85 -5.14 -7.34
N ARG A 51 5.22 -6.32 -7.40
CA ARG A 51 4.65 -6.81 -8.64
C ARG A 51 3.49 -5.95 -9.14
N LEU A 52 2.64 -5.47 -8.23
CA LEU A 52 1.54 -4.58 -8.58
C LEU A 52 2.07 -3.27 -9.17
N LEU A 53 3.12 -2.67 -8.60
CA LEU A 53 3.70 -1.44 -9.14
C LEU A 53 4.28 -1.65 -10.55
N GLU A 54 4.88 -2.79 -10.83
CA GLU A 54 5.34 -3.16 -12.18
C GLU A 54 4.16 -3.24 -13.17
N VAL A 55 3.03 -3.84 -12.76
CA VAL A 55 1.81 -3.91 -13.57
C VAL A 55 1.23 -2.52 -13.82
N LEU A 56 1.21 -1.64 -12.80
CA LEU A 56 0.74 -0.26 -12.98
C LEU A 56 1.64 0.53 -13.93
N GLY A 57 2.97 0.35 -13.84
CA GLY A 57 3.90 0.95 -14.80
C GLY A 57 3.75 0.42 -16.22
N LEU A 58 3.41 -0.87 -16.39
CA LEU A 58 3.06 -1.42 -17.70
C LEU A 58 1.75 -0.81 -18.22
N LEU A 59 0.70 -0.75 -17.39
CA LEU A 59 -0.58 -0.16 -17.74
C LEU A 59 -0.46 1.31 -18.13
N GLU A 60 0.37 2.07 -17.42
CA GLU A 60 0.70 3.45 -17.77
C GLU A 60 1.24 3.56 -19.20
N ALA A 61 2.11 2.63 -19.62
CA ALA A 61 2.72 2.64 -20.94
C ALA A 61 1.77 2.18 -22.06
N VAL A 62 0.89 1.20 -21.79
CA VAL A 62 0.07 0.56 -22.84
C VAL A 62 -1.39 1.01 -22.86
N ALA A 63 -1.92 1.47 -21.73
CA ALA A 63 -3.33 1.80 -21.54
C ALA A 63 -3.53 2.85 -20.42
N PRO A 64 -3.05 4.10 -20.59
CA PRO A 64 -3.13 5.13 -19.55
C PRO A 64 -4.57 5.43 -19.12
N ALA A 65 -5.53 5.43 -20.05
CA ALA A 65 -6.95 5.63 -19.73
C ALA A 65 -7.53 4.54 -18.82
N LEU A 66 -7.01 3.31 -18.88
CA LEU A 66 -7.42 2.24 -17.96
C LEU A 66 -6.84 2.47 -16.56
N LEU A 67 -5.60 2.94 -16.46
CA LEU A 67 -5.00 3.32 -15.17
C LEU A 67 -5.78 4.45 -14.50
N ASP A 68 -6.18 5.46 -15.26
CA ASP A 68 -7.05 6.54 -14.78
C ASP A 68 -8.39 6.00 -14.26
N ALA A 69 -9.03 5.09 -15.02
CA ALA A 69 -10.29 4.48 -14.63
C ALA A 69 -10.18 3.59 -13.38
N LEU A 70 -9.01 2.99 -13.12
CA LEU A 70 -8.73 2.21 -11.92
C LEU A 70 -8.42 3.08 -10.70
N THR A 71 -8.10 4.35 -10.90
CA THR A 71 -7.78 5.26 -9.81
C THR A 71 -9.02 5.48 -8.96
N PRO A 72 -8.98 5.16 -7.66
CA PRO A 72 -10.15 5.32 -6.80
C PRO A 72 -10.63 6.77 -6.83
N GLY A 73 -11.94 6.95 -6.98
CA GLY A 73 -12.58 8.23 -6.68
C GLY A 73 -12.30 8.64 -5.22
N PRO A 74 -12.54 9.91 -4.85
CA PRO A 74 -12.34 10.38 -3.47
C PRO A 74 -13.10 9.46 -2.49
N ILE A 75 -12.35 8.67 -1.71
CA ILE A 75 -12.95 7.68 -0.81
C ILE A 75 -13.58 8.43 0.37
N ALA A 76 -14.91 8.46 0.42
CA ALA A 76 -15.64 8.68 1.66
C ALA A 76 -15.31 7.53 2.63
N HIS A 77 -14.82 7.89 3.81
CA HIS A 77 -14.28 6.98 4.83
C HIS A 77 -15.13 5.72 5.04
N VAL A 78 -14.62 4.54 4.68
CA VAL A 78 -15.18 3.28 5.17
C VAL A 78 -14.60 3.04 6.57
N GLU A 79 -15.49 3.09 7.56
CA GLU A 79 -15.20 2.89 8.98
C GLU A 79 -14.53 1.52 9.20
N LYS A 80 -13.30 1.52 9.71
CA LYS A 80 -12.59 0.28 10.02
C LYS A 80 -13.11 -0.28 11.34
N VAL A 81 -13.84 -1.39 11.28
CA VAL A 81 -14.13 -2.22 12.46
C VAL A 81 -12.81 -2.69 13.07
N GLN A 82 -12.44 -2.13 14.22
CA GLN A 82 -11.24 -2.52 14.95
C GLN A 82 -11.47 -3.86 15.66
N VAL A 83 -10.95 -4.95 15.08
CA VAL A 83 -10.83 -6.22 15.80
C VAL A 83 -9.60 -6.16 16.72
N LYS A 84 -9.82 -5.81 17.99
CA LYS A 84 -8.81 -5.90 19.05
C LYS A 84 -8.36 -7.37 19.19
N ARG A 85 -7.11 -7.67 18.79
CA ARG A 85 -6.46 -8.95 19.10
C ARG A 85 -6.08 -8.99 20.58
N SER A 86 -6.92 -9.63 21.41
CA SER A 86 -6.58 -9.98 22.80
C SER A 86 -5.41 -10.96 22.82
N ARG A 87 -4.29 -10.53 23.39
CA ARG A 87 -3.10 -11.35 23.64
C ARG A 87 -3.40 -12.23 24.86
N LYS A 88 -3.71 -13.52 24.66
CA LYS A 88 -3.95 -14.47 25.76
C LYS A 88 -2.62 -14.78 26.45
N GLN A 89 -2.45 -14.25 27.65
CA GLN A 89 -1.36 -14.53 28.58
C GLN A 89 -1.50 -15.99 29.04
N ILE A 90 -0.51 -16.83 28.72
CA ILE A 90 -0.41 -18.20 29.23
C ILE A 90 0.52 -18.12 30.45
N SER A 91 -0.03 -18.27 31.65
CA SER A 91 0.74 -18.47 32.88
C SER A 91 0.99 -19.97 33.05
N PRO A 92 2.21 -20.42 33.38
CA PRO A 92 2.49 -21.83 33.63
C PRO A 92 2.02 -22.21 35.03
N GLU A 93 1.09 -23.17 35.12
CA GLU A 93 0.72 -23.78 36.39
C GLU A 93 1.83 -24.75 36.82
N ARG A 94 2.39 -24.50 38.01
CA ARG A 94 3.37 -25.37 38.65
C ARG A 94 2.58 -26.44 39.41
N ILE A 95 2.69 -27.67 38.91
CA ILE A 95 2.12 -28.90 39.47
C ILE A 95 2.76 -29.18 40.84
N THR A 96 1.91 -29.66 41.76
CA THR A 96 2.20 -30.17 43.11
C THR A 96 3.33 -31.20 43.14
#